data_AF-C3ZW15-F1
#
_entry.id   AF-C3ZW15-F1
#
_cell.length_a   1.000
_cell.length_b   1.000
_cell.length_c   1.000
_cell.angle_alpha   90.00
_cell.angle_beta   90.00
_cell.angle_gamma   90.00
#
_symmetry.space_group_name_H-M   'P 1'
#
loop_
_entity.id
_entity.type
_entity.pdbx_description
1 polymer ?
#
loop_
_entity_poly.entity_id
_entity_poly.type
_entity_poly.pdbx_seq_one_letter_code
_entity_poly.pdbx_strand_id
1 'polypeptide(L)'
;MAEAHAAVAFQFTITPEGVDFRISNEALRAIYYSGVRSWKKRFARFKNNFLTGLYPASPTSWFVVLISVLASVFMRIDPSMGVIQVIQDRLGLSNYFAAPADLYISVVIFSTVLWIGMVYMLRYMLKLLLCYHGWMYEPHGKFSLVSKIWLGLVKIFSGRKPLLYSYQASLPRLPLPTVQGTISRYLKSVRPLMTDDQYKEMEQLAIDFQETLGPRLQRYLLLKSWWATNYVSFITYIHVSLLTRY
;
A
#
# COMPACT_ATOMS: atom_id res chain seq x y z
N MET A 1 -24.36 16.17 -1.75
CA MET A 1 -25.61 16.84 -1.35
C MET A 1 -25.43 17.82 -0.17
N ALA A 2 -24.66 17.53 0.88
CA ALA A 2 -24.46 18.48 2.00
C ALA A 2 -23.71 19.79 1.62
N GLU A 3 -22.81 19.74 0.64
CA GLU A 3 -22.03 20.91 0.19
C GLU A 3 -22.86 21.93 -0.58
N ALA A 4 -23.88 21.49 -1.34
CA ALA A 4 -24.79 22.37 -2.05
C ALA A 4 -25.66 23.19 -1.09
N HIS A 5 -26.10 22.61 0.03
CA HIS A 5 -26.83 23.34 1.07
C HIS A 5 -25.94 24.33 1.83
N ALA A 6 -24.65 24.03 2.00
CA ALA A 6 -23.70 24.96 2.63
C ALA A 6 -23.41 26.19 1.73
N ALA A 7 -23.37 26.00 0.40
CA ALA A 7 -23.16 27.08 -0.57
C ALA A 7 -24.36 28.04 -0.68
N VAL A 8 -25.59 27.52 -0.53
CA VAL A 8 -26.82 28.36 -0.54
C VAL A 8 -26.91 29.28 0.69
N ALA A 9 -26.19 28.95 1.77
CA ALA A 9 -26.28 29.67 3.04
C ALA A 9 -25.27 30.83 3.19
N PHE A 10 -24.32 30.97 2.27
CA PHE A 10 -23.48 32.16 2.11
C PHE A 10 -24.01 33.00 0.94
N GLN A 11 -25.11 33.73 1.16
CA GLN A 11 -25.57 34.70 0.18
C GLN A 11 -24.66 35.93 0.22
N PHE A 12 -23.75 36.02 -0.76
CA PHE A 12 -23.00 37.23 -1.06
C PHE A 12 -23.85 38.09 -1.98
N THR A 13 -24.60 39.04 -1.41
CA THR A 13 -25.36 40.01 -2.19
C THR A 13 -24.56 41.30 -2.27
N ILE A 14 -24.01 41.60 -3.46
CA ILE A 14 -23.32 42.87 -3.74
C ILE A 14 -24.40 43.93 -3.94
N THR A 15 -24.51 44.90 -3.02
CA THR A 15 -25.36 46.08 -3.22
C THR A 15 -24.48 47.30 -3.52
N PRO A 16 -25.02 48.37 -4.15
CA PRO A 16 -24.22 49.55 -4.52
C PRO A 16 -23.58 50.32 -3.35
N GLU A 17 -24.00 50.06 -2.10
CA GLU A 17 -23.48 50.72 -0.89
C GLU A 17 -22.50 49.87 -0.07
N GLY A 18 -22.24 48.61 -0.46
CA GLY A 18 -21.27 47.76 0.23
C GLY A 18 -21.58 46.27 0.14
N VAL A 19 -20.71 45.46 0.74
CA VAL A 19 -20.85 44.00 0.80
C VAL A 19 -21.62 43.63 2.07
N ASP A 20 -22.83 43.10 1.93
CA ASP A 20 -23.65 42.67 3.08
C ASP A 20 -23.50 41.16 3.31
N PHE A 21 -22.94 40.77 4.48
CA PHE A 21 -22.66 39.38 4.83
C PHE A 21 -23.75 38.83 5.76
N ARG A 22 -24.71 38.06 5.23
CA ARG A 22 -25.68 37.33 6.06
C ARG A 22 -25.16 35.94 6.43
N ILE A 23 -24.52 35.84 7.59
CA ILE A 23 -24.07 34.54 8.15
C ILE A 23 -25.23 33.93 8.95
N SER A 24 -25.82 32.84 8.46
CA SER A 24 -26.86 32.12 9.19
C SER A 24 -26.25 31.18 10.25
N ASN A 25 -26.78 31.21 11.47
CA ASN A 25 -26.32 30.35 12.58
C ASN A 25 -26.45 28.86 12.26
N GLU A 26 -27.45 28.48 11.46
CA GLU A 26 -27.65 27.11 11.00
C GLU A 26 -26.53 26.63 10.06
N ALA A 27 -26.02 27.53 9.20
CA ALA A 27 -24.89 27.23 8.32
C ALA A 27 -23.60 27.02 9.09
N LEU A 28 -23.29 27.89 10.06
CA LEU A 28 -22.13 27.72 10.94
C LEU A 28 -22.19 26.39 11.69
N ARG A 29 -23.37 26.01 12.18
CA ARG A 29 -23.58 24.74 12.87
C ARG A 29 -23.43 23.54 11.93
N ALA A 30 -23.90 23.62 10.69
CA ALA A 30 -23.72 22.60 9.67
C ALA A 30 -22.25 22.44 9.25
N ILE A 31 -21.51 23.55 9.10
CA ILE A 31 -20.07 23.57 8.81
C ILE A 31 -19.30 22.96 9.98
N TYR A 32 -19.66 23.31 11.22
CA TYR A 32 -19.03 22.74 12.40
C TYR A 32 -19.23 21.21 12.48
N TYR A 33 -20.47 20.71 12.37
CA TYR A 33 -20.72 19.27 12.42
C TYR A 33 -20.11 18.51 11.24
N SER A 34 -20.11 19.10 10.03
CA SER A 34 -19.45 18.50 8.87
C SER A 34 -17.92 18.51 9.01
N GLY A 35 -17.34 19.56 9.60
CA GLY A 35 -15.93 19.66 9.96
C GLY A 35 -15.53 18.60 10.98
N VAL A 36 -16.27 18.48 12.09
CA VAL A 36 -16.05 17.44 13.12
C VAL A 36 -16.18 16.04 12.53
N ARG A 37 -17.20 15.79 11.70
CA ARG A 37 -17.38 14.49 11.02
C ARG A 37 -16.22 14.20 10.07
N SER A 38 -15.76 15.19 9.33
CA SER A 38 -14.62 15.05 8.40
C SER A 38 -13.32 14.80 9.15
N TRP A 39 -13.09 15.49 10.26
CA TRP A 39 -11.93 15.28 11.13
C TRP A 39 -11.94 13.89 11.76
N LYS A 40 -13.09 13.45 12.29
CA LYS A 40 -13.29 12.09 12.83
C LYS A 40 -13.00 11.03 11.78
N LYS A 41 -13.50 11.22 10.54
CA LYS A 41 -13.19 10.31 9.41
C LYS A 41 -11.71 10.34 9.05
N ARG A 42 -11.07 11.51 9.05
CA ARG A 42 -9.63 11.66 8.75
C ARG A 42 -8.78 10.94 9.80
N PHE A 43 -9.11 11.11 11.07
CA PHE A 43 -8.44 10.42 12.17
C PHE A 43 -8.66 8.91 12.11
N ALA A 44 -9.88 8.45 11.83
CA ALA A 44 -10.16 7.03 11.64
C ALA A 44 -9.36 6.43 10.47
N ARG A 45 -9.26 7.14 9.33
CA ARG A 45 -8.42 6.73 8.20
C ARG A 45 -6.94 6.73 8.55
N PHE A 46 -6.45 7.74 9.25
CA PHE A 46 -5.06 7.81 9.71
C PHE A 46 -4.73 6.63 10.63
N LYS A 47 -5.56 6.38 11.65
CA LYS A 47 -5.44 5.22 12.54
C LYS A 47 -5.45 3.91 11.75
N ASN A 48 -6.35 3.76 10.77
CA ASN A 48 -6.43 2.54 9.97
C ASN A 48 -5.21 2.38 9.05
N ASN A 49 -4.70 3.46 8.46
CA ASN A 49 -3.48 3.44 7.65
C ASN A 49 -2.25 3.12 8.51
N PHE A 50 -2.18 3.63 9.74
CA PHE A 50 -1.11 3.31 10.67
C PHE A 50 -1.16 1.84 11.12
N LEU A 51 -2.34 1.35 11.51
CA LEU A 51 -2.53 -0.04 11.92
C LEU A 51 -2.30 -1.04 10.77
N THR A 52 -2.74 -0.73 9.56
CA THR A 52 -2.49 -1.56 8.36
C THR A 52 -1.05 -1.41 7.85
N GLY A 53 -0.40 -0.26 8.08
CA GLY A 53 1.01 -0.03 7.82
C GLY A 53 1.94 -0.85 8.72
N LEU A 54 1.50 -1.17 9.93
CA LEU A 54 2.28 -1.95 10.90
C LEU A 54 2.00 -3.45 10.85
N TYR A 55 0.91 -3.87 10.20
CA TYR A 55 0.57 -5.28 10.03
C TYR A 55 1.69 -6.06 9.30
N PRO A 56 2.09 -7.26 9.75
CA PRO A 56 1.47 -8.11 10.80
C PRO A 56 1.84 -7.80 12.26
N ALA A 57 2.75 -6.87 12.51
CA ALA A 57 3.18 -6.54 13.87
C ALA A 57 2.16 -5.63 14.57
N SER A 58 1.91 -5.88 15.86
CA SER A 58 1.08 -4.99 16.67
C SER A 58 1.92 -3.82 17.21
N PRO A 59 1.33 -2.64 17.46
CA PRO A 59 2.03 -1.55 18.17
C PRO A 59 2.57 -1.99 19.54
N THR A 60 1.97 -3.01 20.16
CA THR A 60 2.47 -3.60 21.42
C THR A 60 3.80 -4.32 21.27
N SER A 61 4.12 -4.85 20.07
CA SER A 61 5.40 -5.51 19.81
C SER A 61 6.60 -4.55 19.88
N TRP A 62 6.39 -3.26 19.63
CA TRP A 62 7.43 -2.24 19.79
C TRP A 62 7.90 -2.15 21.25
N PHE A 63 6.96 -2.17 22.21
CA PHE A 63 7.30 -2.17 23.63
C PHE A 63 8.09 -3.42 24.03
N VAL A 64 7.77 -4.58 23.45
CA VAL A 64 8.53 -5.83 23.71
C VAL A 64 9.97 -5.69 23.24
N VAL A 65 10.20 -5.14 22.04
CA VAL A 65 11.55 -4.87 21.53
C VAL A 65 12.28 -3.87 22.40
N LEU A 66 11.60 -2.78 22.81
CA LEU A 66 12.18 -1.76 23.67
C LEU A 66 12.60 -2.33 25.03
N ILE A 67 11.72 -3.06 25.70
CA ILE A 67 12.00 -3.69 27.00
C ILE A 67 13.11 -4.73 26.86
N SER A 68 13.13 -5.52 25.79
CA SER A 68 14.19 -6.50 25.54
C SER A 68 15.56 -5.85 25.37
N VAL A 69 15.66 -4.79 24.56
CA VAL A 69 16.93 -4.07 24.37
C VAL A 69 17.36 -3.38 25.66
N LEU A 70 16.42 -2.76 26.38
CA LEU A 70 16.68 -2.12 27.66
C LEU A 70 17.19 -3.14 28.69
N ALA A 71 16.57 -4.33 28.78
CA ALA A 71 17.00 -5.41 29.66
C ALA A 71 18.41 -5.92 29.30
N SER A 72 18.73 -6.07 28.02
CA SER A 72 20.08 -6.44 27.57
C SER A 72 21.14 -5.41 28.02
N VAL A 73 20.84 -4.12 27.87
CA VAL A 73 21.71 -3.03 28.33
C VAL A 73 21.91 -3.08 29.85
N PHE A 74 20.85 -3.34 30.63
CA PHE A 74 20.96 -3.53 32.09
C PHE A 74 21.83 -4.73 32.47
N MET A 75 21.79 -5.80 31.67
CA MET A 75 22.64 -6.98 31.85
C MET A 75 24.07 -6.82 31.33
N ARG A 76 24.45 -5.63 30.83
CA ARG A 76 25.75 -5.34 30.18
C ARG A 76 26.06 -6.26 29.00
N ILE A 77 25.03 -6.83 28.37
CA ILE A 77 25.16 -7.56 27.11
C ILE A 77 24.83 -6.54 26.04
N ASP A 78 25.78 -6.17 25.19
CA ASP A 78 25.52 -5.21 24.10
C ASP A 78 24.81 -5.93 22.93
N PRO A 79 23.47 -5.83 22.80
CA PRO A 79 22.76 -6.52 21.72
C PRO A 79 23.00 -5.83 20.37
N SER A 80 23.49 -4.59 20.41
CA SER A 80 23.63 -3.69 19.27
C SER A 80 25.01 -3.78 18.61
N MET A 81 25.93 -4.62 19.10
CA MET A 81 27.31 -4.74 18.59
C MET A 81 27.98 -3.36 18.39
N GLY A 82 27.78 -2.42 19.32
CA GLY A 82 28.34 -1.07 19.26
C GLY A 82 27.54 -0.04 18.44
N VAL A 83 26.42 -0.41 17.81
CA VAL A 83 25.59 0.53 17.05
C VAL A 83 24.99 1.64 17.93
N ILE A 84 24.69 1.35 19.19
CA ILE A 84 24.21 2.38 20.14
C ILE A 84 25.27 3.48 20.35
N GLN A 85 26.55 3.10 20.43
CA GLN A 85 27.66 4.06 20.57
C GLN A 85 27.84 4.89 19.30
N VAL A 86 27.75 4.25 18.12
CA VAL A 86 27.78 4.99 16.83
C VAL A 86 26.62 5.98 16.71
N ILE A 87 25.45 5.64 17.24
CA ILE A 87 24.28 6.53 17.27
C ILE A 87 24.55 7.73 18.19
N GLN A 88 25.11 7.49 19.38
CA GLN A 88 25.52 8.55 20.32
C GLN A 88 26.54 9.50 19.69
N ASP A 89 27.58 8.95 19.07
CA ASP A 89 28.67 9.72 18.45
C ASP A 89 28.20 10.52 17.23
N ARG A 90 27.33 9.95 16.38
CA ARG A 90 26.81 10.64 15.18
C ARG A 90 25.77 11.71 15.51
N LEU A 91 24.97 11.51 16.55
CA LEU A 91 23.94 12.48 16.93
C LEU A 91 24.50 13.61 17.80
N GLY A 92 25.66 13.42 18.44
CA GLY A 92 26.32 14.44 19.26
C GLY A 92 25.47 14.92 20.45
N LEU A 93 24.51 14.09 20.88
CA LEU A 93 23.55 14.41 21.94
C LEU A 93 24.20 14.46 23.33
N SER A 94 25.39 13.87 23.47
CA SER A 94 26.24 13.94 24.66
C SER A 94 26.62 15.37 25.07
N ASN A 95 26.63 16.33 24.13
CA ASN A 95 26.92 17.74 24.41
C ASN A 95 25.72 18.50 25.00
N TYR A 96 24.50 17.96 24.89
CA TYR A 96 23.27 18.64 25.27
C TYR A 96 22.55 17.98 26.46
N PHE A 97 22.72 16.67 26.64
CA PHE A 97 22.02 15.89 27.66
C PHE A 97 22.98 15.23 28.64
N ALA A 98 22.50 14.99 29.87
CA ALA A 98 23.26 14.22 30.86
C ALA A 98 23.54 12.80 30.36
N ALA A 99 24.70 12.24 30.69
CA ALA A 99 25.15 10.90 30.29
C ALA A 99 24.09 9.78 30.36
N PRO A 100 23.26 9.67 31.43
CA PRO A 100 22.21 8.64 31.45
C PRO A 100 21.07 8.91 30.45
N ALA A 101 20.71 10.17 30.22
CA ALA A 101 19.64 10.53 29.30
C ALA A 101 20.01 10.23 27.84
N ASP A 102 21.27 10.46 27.47
CA ASP A 102 21.80 10.17 26.14
C ASP A 102 21.75 8.65 25.81
N LEU A 103 22.06 7.80 26.79
CA LEU A 103 21.92 6.34 26.65
C LEU A 103 20.46 5.93 26.41
N TYR A 104 19.51 6.43 27.19
CA TYR A 104 18.09 6.08 27.01
C TYR A 104 17.54 6.53 25.66
N ILE A 105 17.87 7.74 25.22
CA ILE A 105 17.45 8.27 23.91
C ILE A 105 17.99 7.38 22.78
N SER A 106 19.27 7.03 22.85
CA SER A 106 19.92 6.18 21.84
C SER A 106 19.34 4.77 21.81
N VAL A 107 19.00 4.20 22.96
CA VAL A 107 18.29 2.92 23.07
C VAL A 107 16.91 2.99 22.41
N VAL A 108 16.13 4.03 22.69
CA VAL A 108 14.80 4.21 22.08
C VAL A 108 14.92 4.33 20.56
N ILE A 109 15.85 5.14 20.06
CA ILE A 109 16.11 5.28 18.62
C ILE A 109 16.48 3.93 18.01
N PHE A 110 17.45 3.22 18.58
CA PHE A 110 17.88 1.91 18.09
C PHE A 110 16.73 0.90 18.07
N SER A 111 15.95 0.80 19.16
CA SER A 111 14.79 -0.09 19.25
C SER A 111 13.72 0.24 18.22
N THR A 112 13.46 1.52 17.92
CA THR A 112 12.50 1.91 16.87
C THR A 112 12.97 1.49 15.49
N VAL A 113 14.25 1.70 15.16
CA VAL A 113 14.83 1.32 13.86
C VAL A 113 14.83 -0.20 13.69
N LEU A 114 15.26 -0.94 14.72
CA LEU A 114 15.26 -2.40 14.73
C LEU A 114 13.84 -2.94 14.52
N TRP A 115 12.87 -2.39 15.26
CA TRP A 115 11.48 -2.79 15.14
C TRP A 115 10.91 -2.51 13.74
N ILE A 116 11.16 -1.32 13.17
CA ILE A 116 10.76 -1.00 11.79
C ILE A 116 11.37 -2.00 10.80
N GLY A 117 12.67 -2.30 10.93
CA GLY A 117 13.35 -3.31 10.11
C GLY A 117 12.70 -4.69 10.22
N MET A 118 12.38 -5.13 11.44
CA MET A 118 11.68 -6.39 11.69
C MET A 118 10.29 -6.43 11.05
N VAL A 119 9.53 -5.33 11.10
CA VAL A 119 8.22 -5.22 10.41
C VAL A 119 8.39 -5.36 8.90
N TYR A 120 9.36 -4.67 8.29
CA TYR A 120 9.62 -4.78 6.85
C TYR A 120 10.05 -6.19 6.45
N MET A 121 10.91 -6.85 7.24
CA MET A 121 11.32 -8.24 7.01
C MET A 121 10.13 -9.20 7.05
N LEU A 122 9.28 -9.09 8.07
CA LEU A 122 8.07 -9.92 8.21
C LEU A 122 7.11 -9.72 7.02
N ARG A 123 6.95 -8.48 6.55
CA ARG A 123 6.13 -8.15 5.38
C ARG A 123 6.70 -8.72 4.09
N TYR A 124 8.02 -8.67 3.93
CA TYR A 124 8.68 -9.25 2.75
C TYR A 124 8.54 -10.77 2.72
N MET A 125 8.73 -11.43 3.87
CA MET A 125 8.48 -12.87 4.02
C MET A 125 7.04 -13.23 3.65
N LEU A 126 6.06 -12.48 4.16
CA LEU A 126 4.65 -12.72 3.84
C LEU A 126 4.36 -12.51 2.34
N LYS A 127 4.96 -11.50 1.70
CA LYS A 127 4.86 -11.30 0.24
C LYS A 127 5.41 -12.48 -0.53
N LEU A 128 6.61 -12.96 -0.19
CA LEU A 128 7.22 -14.14 -0.83
C LEU A 128 6.35 -15.37 -0.66
N LEU A 129 5.80 -15.56 0.54
CA LEU A 129 4.88 -16.66 0.82
C LEU A 129 3.62 -16.56 -0.05
N LEU A 130 2.99 -15.39 -0.11
CA LEU A 130 1.79 -15.17 -0.93
C LEU A 130 2.06 -15.21 -2.44
N CYS A 131 3.32 -15.03 -2.89
CA CYS A 131 3.70 -15.23 -4.28
C CYS A 131 3.67 -16.71 -4.72
N TYR A 132 3.67 -17.67 -3.79
CA TYR A 132 3.58 -19.08 -4.15
C TYR A 132 2.18 -19.44 -4.67
N HIS A 133 2.08 -19.79 -5.95
CA HIS A 133 0.83 -20.16 -6.63
C HIS A 133 0.73 -21.67 -6.93
N GLY A 134 1.69 -22.48 -6.50
CA GLY A 134 1.72 -23.93 -6.80
C GLY A 134 0.48 -24.67 -6.29
N TRP A 135 -0.08 -24.22 -5.17
CA TRP A 135 -1.30 -24.80 -4.58
C TRP A 135 -2.55 -24.69 -5.47
N MET A 136 -2.60 -23.72 -6.39
CA MET A 136 -3.78 -23.49 -7.24
C MET A 136 -3.88 -24.51 -8.38
N TYR A 137 -2.75 -25.05 -8.83
CA TYR A 137 -2.68 -26.01 -9.94
C TYR A 137 -2.73 -27.47 -9.47
N GLU A 138 -2.81 -27.70 -8.15
CA GLU A 138 -2.91 -29.04 -7.59
C GLU A 138 -4.34 -29.61 -7.77
N PRO A 139 -4.47 -30.91 -8.12
CA PRO A 139 -5.76 -31.56 -8.22
C PRO A 139 -6.48 -31.53 -6.87
N HIS A 140 -7.76 -31.20 -6.90
CA HIS A 140 -8.56 -31.06 -5.68
C HIS A 140 -8.61 -32.39 -4.92
N GLY A 141 -8.30 -32.36 -3.62
CA GLY A 141 -8.35 -33.54 -2.74
C GLY A 141 -6.99 -34.15 -2.37
N LYS A 142 -5.89 -33.81 -3.05
CA LYS A 142 -4.53 -34.28 -2.69
C LYS A 142 -3.56 -33.10 -2.55
N PHE A 143 -3.46 -32.55 -1.34
CA PHE A 143 -2.48 -31.50 -1.05
C PHE A 143 -1.06 -32.06 -0.96
N SER A 144 -0.15 -31.50 -1.74
CA SER A 144 1.29 -31.77 -1.62
C SER A 144 1.82 -31.39 -0.23
N LEU A 145 2.84 -32.10 0.26
CA LEU A 145 3.51 -31.76 1.53
C LEU A 145 4.05 -30.32 1.50
N VAL A 146 4.52 -29.84 0.34
CA VAL A 146 4.98 -28.47 0.14
C VAL A 146 3.84 -27.47 0.39
N SER A 147 2.66 -27.74 -0.16
CA SER A 147 1.48 -26.89 0.01
C SER A 147 0.94 -26.91 1.44
N LYS A 148 1.07 -28.04 2.16
CA LYS A 148 0.77 -28.12 3.61
C LYS A 148 1.74 -27.31 4.46
N ILE A 149 3.05 -27.42 4.21
CA ILE A 149 4.09 -26.65 4.90
C ILE A 149 3.88 -25.15 4.63
N TRP A 150 3.63 -24.78 3.37
CA TRP A 150 3.31 -23.42 2.97
C TRP A 150 2.10 -22.87 3.72
N LEU A 151 0.97 -23.59 3.76
CA LEU A 151 -0.21 -23.20 4.53
C LEU A 151 0.10 -23.01 6.02
N GLY A 152 0.91 -23.91 6.61
CA GLY A 152 1.38 -23.81 7.98
C GLY A 152 2.17 -22.52 8.23
N LEU A 153 3.16 -22.24 7.37
CA LEU A 153 3.96 -21.02 7.43
C LEU A 153 3.08 -19.77 7.27
N VAL A 154 2.17 -19.76 6.30
CA VAL A 154 1.23 -18.64 6.10
C VAL A 154 0.44 -18.42 7.38
N LYS A 155 -0.09 -19.47 8.01
CA LYS A 155 -0.88 -19.34 9.24
C LYS A 155 -0.07 -18.78 10.42
N ILE A 156 1.22 -19.10 10.52
CA ILE A 156 2.12 -18.58 11.55
C ILE A 156 2.44 -17.10 11.31
N PHE A 157 2.86 -16.74 10.08
CA PHE A 157 3.29 -15.38 9.73
C PHE A 157 2.13 -14.40 9.54
N SER A 158 0.94 -14.90 9.22
CA SER A 158 -0.26 -14.11 8.95
C SER A 158 -0.97 -13.64 10.22
N GLY A 159 -0.66 -14.22 11.40
CA GLY A 159 -1.21 -13.81 12.69
C GLY A 159 -2.64 -14.30 12.97
N ARG A 160 -3.08 -14.15 14.23
CA ARG A 160 -4.35 -14.73 14.73
C ARG A 160 -5.62 -13.87 14.51
N LYS A 161 -5.48 -12.57 14.19
CA LYS A 161 -6.62 -11.65 14.02
C LYS A 161 -6.40 -10.69 12.84
N PRO A 162 -6.74 -11.11 11.61
CA PRO A 162 -6.66 -10.21 10.47
C PRO A 162 -7.68 -9.08 10.62
N LEU A 163 -7.21 -7.84 10.58
CA LEU A 163 -8.06 -6.66 10.47
C LEU A 163 -8.54 -6.52 9.02
N LEU A 164 -9.72 -5.96 8.79
CA LEU A 164 -10.24 -5.69 7.45
C LEU A 164 -9.21 -4.82 6.67
N TYR A 165 -8.84 -5.25 5.46
CA TYR A 165 -7.78 -4.65 4.61
C TYR A 165 -6.33 -4.75 5.12
N SER A 166 -6.04 -5.53 6.17
CA SER A 166 -4.67 -5.66 6.70
C SER A 166 -3.66 -6.20 5.68
N TYR A 167 -4.08 -7.13 4.82
CA TYR A 167 -3.23 -7.72 3.79
C TYR A 167 -3.17 -6.93 2.49
N GLN A 168 -3.96 -5.86 2.34
CA GLN A 168 -3.99 -5.10 1.08
C GLN A 168 -2.60 -4.57 0.71
N ALA A 169 -1.82 -4.22 1.73
CA ALA A 169 -0.47 -3.71 1.57
C ALA A 169 0.61 -4.81 1.52
N SER A 170 0.24 -6.08 1.71
CA SER A 170 1.11 -7.26 1.53
C SER A 170 0.75 -8.09 0.30
N LEU A 171 -0.30 -7.72 -0.46
CA LEU A 171 -0.64 -8.38 -1.71
C LEU A 171 0.50 -8.20 -2.73
N PRO A 172 0.86 -9.26 -3.48
CA PRO A 172 1.79 -9.14 -4.58
C PRO A 172 1.20 -8.22 -5.65
N ARG A 173 2.08 -7.49 -6.33
CA ARG A 173 1.65 -6.67 -7.48
C ARG A 173 1.22 -7.61 -8.60
N LEU A 174 0.23 -7.18 -9.37
CA LEU A 174 -0.24 -7.95 -10.51
C LEU A 174 0.91 -8.12 -11.52
N PRO A 175 1.29 -9.35 -11.89
CA PRO A 175 2.35 -9.58 -12.86
C PRO A 175 1.92 -9.06 -14.23
N LEU A 176 2.84 -8.41 -14.94
CA LEU A 176 2.60 -7.95 -16.30
C LEU A 176 2.85 -9.12 -17.27
N PRO A 177 1.86 -9.56 -18.07
CA PRO A 177 2.05 -10.63 -19.04
C PRO A 177 3.05 -10.21 -20.13
N THR A 178 3.74 -11.18 -20.73
CA THR A 178 4.64 -10.92 -21.85
C THR A 178 3.83 -10.55 -23.10
N VAL A 179 4.39 -9.68 -23.95
CA VAL A 179 3.74 -9.26 -25.21
C VAL A 179 3.42 -10.47 -26.10
N GLN A 180 4.37 -11.39 -26.26
CA GLN A 180 4.18 -12.64 -27.01
C GLN A 180 3.05 -13.52 -26.43
N GLY A 181 2.99 -13.65 -25.10
CA GLY A 181 1.94 -14.42 -24.43
C GLY A 181 0.57 -13.79 -24.60
N THR A 182 0.49 -12.46 -24.62
CA THR A 182 -0.76 -11.73 -24.86
C THR A 182 -1.20 -11.85 -26.32
N ILE A 183 -0.28 -11.69 -27.28
CA ILE A 183 -0.58 -11.78 -28.72
C ILE A 183 -1.05 -13.18 -29.13
N SER A 184 -0.36 -14.22 -28.68
CA SER A 184 -0.77 -15.61 -28.96
C SER A 184 -2.16 -15.93 -28.41
N ARG A 185 -2.49 -15.45 -27.20
CA ARG A 185 -3.83 -15.58 -26.62
C ARG A 185 -4.87 -14.76 -27.37
N TYR A 186 -4.50 -13.55 -27.81
CA TYR A 186 -5.35 -12.67 -28.60
C TYR A 186 -5.72 -13.33 -29.94
N LEU A 187 -4.75 -13.77 -30.73
CA LEU A 187 -4.98 -14.45 -32.00
C LEU A 187 -5.84 -15.71 -31.82
N LYS A 188 -5.56 -16.51 -30.78
CA LYS A 188 -6.39 -17.67 -30.44
C LYS A 188 -7.85 -17.30 -30.12
N SER A 189 -8.08 -16.16 -29.47
CA SER A 189 -9.42 -15.69 -29.10
C SER A 189 -10.22 -15.11 -30.27
N VAL A 190 -9.52 -14.50 -31.24
CA VAL A 190 -10.13 -13.86 -32.42
C VAL A 190 -10.32 -14.83 -33.57
N ARG A 191 -9.53 -15.92 -33.64
CA ARG A 191 -9.65 -16.99 -34.65
C ARG A 191 -11.09 -17.45 -34.93
N PRO A 192 -11.96 -17.75 -33.94
CA PRO A 192 -13.33 -18.19 -34.22
C PRO A 192 -14.27 -17.07 -34.70
N LEU A 193 -13.84 -15.80 -34.66
CA LEU A 193 -14.66 -14.63 -34.99
C LEU A 193 -14.39 -14.08 -36.39
N MET A 194 -13.38 -14.60 -37.09
CA MET A 194 -12.89 -14.05 -38.36
C MET A 194 -12.77 -15.13 -39.44
N THR A 195 -12.86 -14.72 -40.70
CA THR A 195 -12.54 -15.58 -41.85
C THR A 195 -11.03 -15.77 -41.98
N ASP A 196 -10.60 -16.79 -42.74
CA ASP A 196 -9.18 -17.13 -42.89
C ASP A 196 -8.33 -15.99 -43.45
N ASP A 197 -8.87 -15.22 -44.40
CA ASP A 197 -8.17 -14.09 -45.00
C ASP A 197 -7.98 -12.93 -44.00
N GLN A 198 -9.04 -12.58 -43.26
CA GLN A 198 -8.98 -11.56 -42.21
C GLN A 198 -8.04 -11.97 -41.07
N TYR A 199 -8.02 -13.26 -40.73
CA TYR A 199 -7.12 -13.78 -39.72
C TYR A 199 -5.65 -13.62 -40.14
N LYS A 200 -5.30 -13.91 -41.40
CA LYS A 200 -3.92 -13.71 -41.90
C LYS A 200 -3.47 -12.25 -41.84
N GLU A 201 -4.34 -11.33 -42.21
CA GLU A 201 -4.05 -9.90 -42.11
C GLU A 201 -3.82 -9.48 -40.65
N MET A 202 -4.70 -9.93 -39.74
CA MET A 202 -4.56 -9.68 -38.31
C MET A 202 -3.31 -10.31 -37.69
N GLU A 203 -2.91 -11.49 -38.16
CA GLU A 203 -1.67 -12.15 -37.74
C GLU A 203 -0.45 -11.33 -38.15
N GLN A 204 -0.40 -10.81 -39.38
CA GLN A 204 0.67 -9.93 -39.84
C GLN A 204 0.76 -8.65 -39.00
N LEU A 205 -0.37 -7.98 -38.75
CA LEU A 205 -0.42 -6.78 -37.90
C LEU A 205 0.02 -7.07 -36.46
N ALA A 206 -0.35 -8.24 -35.92
CA ALA A 206 0.05 -8.63 -34.58
C ALA A 206 1.55 -8.92 -34.47
N ILE A 207 2.15 -9.53 -35.50
CA ILE A 207 3.59 -9.77 -35.59
C ILE A 207 4.34 -8.43 -35.70
N ASP A 208 3.90 -7.54 -36.59
CA ASP A 208 4.51 -6.21 -36.73
C ASP A 208 4.46 -5.45 -35.40
N PHE A 209 3.30 -5.42 -34.73
CA PHE A 209 3.17 -4.83 -33.39
C PHE A 209 4.13 -5.47 -32.38
N GLN A 210 4.32 -6.79 -32.42
CA GLN A 210 5.24 -7.49 -31.51
C GLN A 210 6.69 -7.04 -31.68
N GLU A 211 7.11 -6.73 -32.89
CA GLU A 211 8.50 -6.37 -33.23
C GLU A 211 8.77 -4.87 -33.06
N THR A 212 7.81 -4.00 -33.41
CA THR A 212 7.99 -2.54 -33.38
C THR A 212 7.53 -1.89 -32.07
N LEU A 213 6.21 -1.80 -31.86
CA LEU A 213 5.61 -0.97 -30.80
C LEU A 213 5.49 -1.70 -29.46
N GLY A 214 5.18 -2.98 -29.49
CA GLY A 214 4.94 -3.83 -28.32
C GLY A 214 6.04 -3.75 -27.26
N PRO A 215 7.34 -3.89 -27.61
CA PRO A 215 8.42 -3.82 -26.63
C PRO A 215 8.54 -2.43 -25.98
N ARG A 216 8.29 -1.35 -26.73
CA ARG A 216 8.32 0.02 -26.19
C ARG A 216 7.19 0.24 -25.19
N LEU A 217 5.96 -0.15 -25.55
CA LEU A 217 4.80 -0.06 -24.66
C LEU A 217 4.95 -0.94 -23.42
N GLN A 218 5.51 -2.15 -23.56
CA GLN A 218 5.79 -3.03 -22.43
C GLN A 218 6.78 -2.40 -21.44
N ARG A 219 7.80 -1.68 -21.91
CA ARG A 219 8.72 -0.93 -21.04
C ARG A 219 7.99 0.17 -20.26
N TYR A 220 7.11 0.93 -20.91
CA TYR A 220 6.29 1.93 -20.22
C TYR A 220 5.33 1.30 -19.21
N LEU A 221 4.73 0.15 -19.53
CA LEU A 221 3.86 -0.58 -18.61
C LEU A 221 4.63 -1.14 -17.42
N LEU A 222 5.86 -1.65 -17.63
CA LEU A 222 6.74 -2.09 -16.55
C LEU A 222 7.07 -0.94 -15.61
N LEU A 223 7.51 0.20 -16.16
CA LEU A 223 7.73 1.42 -15.39
C LEU A 223 6.46 1.81 -14.62
N LYS A 224 5.31 1.84 -15.27
CA LYS A 224 4.03 2.17 -14.62
C LYS A 224 3.68 1.20 -13.49
N SER A 225 3.90 -0.10 -13.68
CA SER A 225 3.66 -1.15 -12.67
C SER A 225 4.58 -1.04 -11.44
N TRP A 226 5.70 -0.32 -11.55
CA TRP A 226 6.59 -0.08 -10.42
C TRP A 226 6.04 0.99 -9.47
N TRP A 227 5.34 1.99 -10.02
CA TRP A 227 4.78 3.12 -9.28
C TRP A 227 3.33 2.90 -8.87
N ALA A 228 2.55 2.16 -9.68
CA ALA A 228 1.15 1.86 -9.39
C ALA A 228 0.99 0.56 -8.58
N THR A 229 0.08 0.56 -7.61
CA THR A 229 -0.35 -0.68 -6.92
C THR A 229 -1.07 -1.64 -7.86
N ASN A 230 -1.76 -1.09 -8.87
CA ASN A 230 -2.39 -1.83 -9.96
C ASN A 230 -2.30 -0.99 -11.24
N TYR A 231 -1.67 -1.55 -12.29
CA TYR A 231 -1.44 -0.83 -13.55
C TYR A 231 -2.72 -0.70 -14.42
N VAL A 232 -3.75 -1.52 -14.15
CA VAL A 232 -5.02 -1.56 -14.88
C VAL A 232 -6.03 -0.57 -14.32
N SER A 233 -6.15 -0.46 -12.99
CA SER A 233 -7.23 0.28 -12.32
C SER A 233 -7.37 1.72 -12.79
N PHE A 234 -6.26 2.43 -12.97
CA PHE A 234 -6.31 3.82 -13.40
C PHE A 234 -6.87 3.97 -14.83
N ILE A 235 -6.46 3.08 -15.74
CA ILE A 235 -6.88 3.13 -17.15
C ILE A 235 -8.35 2.74 -17.25
N THR A 236 -8.77 1.68 -16.56
CA THR A 236 -10.17 1.21 -16.63
C THR A 236 -11.15 2.19 -16.00
N TYR A 237 -10.83 2.82 -14.86
CA TYR A 237 -11.73 3.82 -14.27
C TYR A 237 -11.94 5.03 -15.18
N ILE A 238 -10.87 5.54 -15.78
CA ILE A 238 -10.97 6.68 -16.69
C ILE A 238 -11.73 6.27 -17.96
N HIS A 239 -11.34 5.17 -18.59
CA HIS A 239 -11.90 4.79 -19.87
C HIS A 239 -13.35 4.29 -19.76
N VAL A 240 -13.69 3.54 -18.72
CA VAL A 240 -15.04 2.97 -18.57
C VAL A 240 -16.01 3.98 -17.98
N SER A 241 -15.59 4.85 -17.04
CA SER A 241 -16.53 5.74 -16.35
C SER A 241 -16.62 7.16 -16.94
N LEU A 242 -15.59 7.65 -17.62
CA LEU A 242 -15.62 9.00 -18.21
C LEU A 242 -16.00 8.99 -19.69
N LEU A 243 -15.62 7.96 -20.46
CA LEU A 243 -15.97 7.90 -21.90
C LEU A 243 -17.38 7.35 -22.18
N THR A 244 -18.02 6.66 -21.23
CA THR A 244 -19.43 6.24 -21.36
C THR A 244 -20.44 7.33 -20.96
N ARG A 245 -19.95 8.48 -20.48
CA ARG A 245 -20.79 9.65 -20.14
C ARG A 245 -21.00 10.61 -21.32
N TYR A 246 -20.50 10.25 -22.50
CA TYR A 246 -20.76 10.90 -23.78
C TYR A 246 -21.27 9.85 -24.76
#